data_AF-A0A4Q2R7L7-F1
#
_entry.id   AF-A0A4Q2R7L7-F1
#
_cell.length_a   1.000
_cell.length_b   1.000
_cell.length_c   1.000
_cell.angle_alpha   90.00
_cell.angle_beta   90.00
_cell.angle_gamma   90.00
#
_symmetry.space_group_name_H-M   'P 1'
#
loop_
_entity.id
_entity.type
_entity.pdbx_description
1 polymer ?
#
loop_
_entity_poly.entity_id
_entity_poly.type
_entity_poly.pdbx_seq_one_letter_code
_entity_poly.pdbx_strand_id
1 'polypeptide(L)'
;MPNHRLTPPEIASLNELQDVTVAALQFLAGDDAALLFALRRRLYTRLMHLERGTPMHRTKLKRLKWKAQEGRCAICDKPMEQKGSELDRFKASEGYTEKNTRLIHHECHVADQAVKGFSDGGAASGASQ
;
A
#
# COMPACT_ATOMS: atom_id res chain seq x y z
N MET A 1 13.70 1.28 9.75
CA MET A 1 14.55 0.54 8.79
C MET A 1 13.92 0.71 7.41
N PRO A 2 14.72 0.99 6.37
CA PRO A 2 14.22 1.06 5.01
C PRO A 2 13.65 -0.31 4.59
N ASN A 3 12.61 -0.31 3.75
CA ASN A 3 12.11 -1.55 3.17
C ASN A 3 13.15 -2.15 2.22
N HIS A 4 13.11 -3.48 2.04
CA HIS A 4 13.95 -4.18 1.05
C HIS A 4 13.78 -3.52 -0.32
N ARG A 5 14.89 -3.11 -0.93
CA ARG A 5 14.94 -2.67 -2.31
C ARG A 5 15.45 -3.83 -3.13
N LEU A 6 14.75 -4.15 -4.22
CA LEU A 6 15.16 -5.22 -5.10
C LEU A 6 16.56 -4.94 -5.64
N THR A 7 17.41 -5.95 -5.56
CA THR A 7 18.73 -5.99 -6.19
C THR A 7 18.58 -6.19 -7.71
N PRO A 8 19.59 -5.86 -8.52
CA PRO A 8 19.52 -6.08 -9.97
C PRO A 8 19.17 -7.53 -10.38
N PRO A 9 19.72 -8.59 -9.72
CA PRO A 9 19.30 -9.96 -9.99
C PRO A 9 17.84 -10.25 -9.65
N GLU A 10 17.33 -9.73 -8.52
CA GLU A 10 15.92 -9.90 -8.15
C GLU A 10 14.99 -9.17 -9.12
N ILE A 11 15.40 -8.01 -9.64
CA ILE A 11 14.66 -7.29 -10.69
C ILE A 11 14.59 -8.13 -11.96
N ALA A 12 15.70 -8.74 -12.38
CA ALA A 12 15.72 -9.60 -13.56
C ALA A 12 14.76 -10.79 -13.41
N SER A 13 14.80 -11.49 -12.28
CA SER A 13 13.87 -12.60 -12.00
C SER A 13 12.41 -12.12 -11.91
N LEU A 14 12.15 -10.92 -11.37
CA LEU A 14 10.80 -10.35 -11.34
C LEU A 14 10.30 -10.03 -12.75
N ASN A 15 11.14 -9.49 -13.63
CA ASN A 15 10.78 -9.18 -15.01
C ASN A 15 10.41 -10.46 -15.78
N GLU A 16 11.19 -11.54 -15.62
CA GLU A 16 10.88 -12.85 -16.23
C GLU A 16 9.50 -13.37 -15.77
N LEU A 17 9.21 -13.28 -14.47
CA LEU A 17 7.89 -13.66 -13.94
C LEU A 17 6.77 -12.77 -14.48
N GLN A 18 7.02 -11.48 -14.65
CA GLN A 18 6.06 -10.54 -15.22
C GLN A 18 5.74 -10.89 -16.67
N ASP A 19 6.74 -11.22 -17.48
CA ASP A 19 6.55 -11.61 -18.89
C ASP A 19 5.70 -12.87 -19.00
N VAL A 20 6.00 -13.90 -18.19
CA VAL A 20 5.18 -15.12 -18.11
C VAL A 20 3.75 -14.79 -17.70
N THR A 21 3.56 -13.93 -16.70
CA THR A 21 2.23 -13.54 -16.22
C THR A 21 1.46 -12.78 -17.29
N VAL A 22 2.09 -11.85 -18.00
CA VAL A 22 1.46 -11.07 -19.08
C VAL A 22 1.03 -11.99 -20.21
N ALA A 23 1.90 -12.90 -20.64
CA ALA A 23 1.59 -13.88 -21.68
C ALA A 23 0.41 -14.79 -21.27
N ALA A 24 0.38 -15.27 -20.02
CA ALA A 24 -0.73 -16.06 -19.50
C ALA A 24 -2.06 -15.29 -19.50
N LEU A 25 -2.03 -14.01 -19.11
CA LEU A 25 -3.23 -13.16 -19.14
C LEU A 25 -3.74 -12.91 -20.56
N GLN A 26 -2.83 -12.70 -21.53
CA GLN A 26 -3.18 -12.55 -22.94
C GLN A 26 -3.78 -13.84 -23.49
N PHE A 27 -3.15 -14.99 -23.21
CA PHE A 27 -3.66 -16.30 -23.64
C PHE A 27 -5.08 -16.56 -23.10
N LEU A 28 -5.33 -16.28 -21.82
CA LEU A 28 -6.65 -16.46 -21.20
C LEU A 28 -7.71 -15.54 -21.79
N ALA A 29 -7.33 -14.34 -22.23
CA ALA A 29 -8.25 -13.36 -22.79
C ALA A 29 -8.55 -13.61 -24.28
N GLY A 30 -7.61 -14.23 -25.03
CA GLY A 30 -7.68 -14.28 -26.49
C GLY A 30 -7.78 -12.87 -27.06
N ASP A 31 -8.77 -12.64 -27.94
CA ASP A 31 -9.03 -11.34 -28.56
C ASP A 31 -9.96 -10.43 -27.72
N ASP A 32 -10.39 -10.86 -26.53
CA ASP A 32 -11.29 -10.07 -25.68
C ASP A 32 -10.50 -9.06 -24.82
N ALA A 33 -10.43 -7.82 -25.30
CA ALA A 33 -9.79 -6.71 -24.61
C ALA A 33 -10.46 -6.36 -23.26
N ALA A 34 -11.77 -6.53 -23.12
CA ALA A 34 -12.49 -6.23 -21.88
C ALA A 34 -12.16 -7.28 -20.80
N LEU A 35 -12.10 -8.55 -21.19
CA LEU A 35 -11.64 -9.62 -20.31
C LEU A 35 -10.19 -9.42 -19.89
N LEU A 36 -9.29 -9.09 -20.83
CA LEU A 36 -7.88 -8.81 -20.51
C LEU A 36 -7.73 -7.69 -19.48
N PHE A 37 -8.49 -6.61 -19.63
CA PHE A 37 -8.55 -5.52 -18.65
C PHE A 37 -9.03 -6.01 -17.29
N ALA A 38 -10.13 -6.78 -17.24
CA ALA A 38 -10.69 -7.29 -16.00
C ALA A 38 -9.71 -8.22 -15.26
N LEU A 39 -9.02 -9.11 -15.97
CA LEU A 39 -8.02 -10.01 -15.39
C LEU A 39 -6.84 -9.25 -14.79
N ARG A 40 -6.29 -8.27 -15.51
CA ARG A 40 -5.21 -7.39 -15.01
C ARG A 40 -5.63 -6.66 -13.74
N ARG A 41 -6.82 -6.04 -13.75
CA ARG A 41 -7.36 -5.32 -12.59
C ARG A 41 -7.56 -6.23 -11.39
N ARG A 42 -8.04 -7.46 -11.63
CA ARG A 42 -8.23 -8.48 -10.58
C ARG A 42 -6.90 -8.91 -9.97
N LEU A 43 -5.88 -9.19 -10.78
CA LEU A 43 -4.54 -9.57 -10.32
C LEU A 43 -3.92 -8.44 -9.49
N TYR A 44 -3.91 -7.21 -10.01
CA TYR A 44 -3.41 -6.04 -9.28
C TYR A 44 -4.08 -5.88 -7.90
N THR A 45 -5.42 -5.96 -7.87
CA THR A 45 -6.18 -5.86 -6.63
C THR A 45 -5.82 -6.99 -5.65
N ARG A 46 -5.61 -8.21 -6.15
CA ARG A 46 -5.21 -9.36 -5.33
C ARG A 46 -3.83 -9.15 -4.71
N LEU A 47 -2.84 -8.71 -5.48
CA LEU A 47 -1.49 -8.42 -4.99
C LEU A 47 -1.53 -7.32 -3.91
N MET A 48 -2.27 -6.24 -4.16
CA MET A 48 -2.46 -5.16 -3.17
C MET A 48 -3.12 -5.66 -1.87
N HIS A 49 -4.05 -6.62 -1.96
CA HIS A 49 -4.67 -7.22 -0.77
C HIS A 49 -3.74 -8.15 0.00
N LEU A 50 -2.80 -8.83 -0.68
CA LEU A 50 -1.79 -9.64 0.01
C LEU A 50 -0.86 -8.77 0.85
N GLU A 51 -0.51 -7.57 0.38
CA GLU A 51 0.32 -6.62 1.12
C GLU A 51 -0.48 -5.88 2.22
N ARG A 52 -1.65 -5.33 1.88
CA ARG A 52 -2.35 -4.33 2.71
C ARG A 52 -3.65 -4.83 3.34
N GLY A 53 -4.00 -6.09 3.14
CA GLY A 53 -5.32 -6.63 3.47
C GLY A 53 -6.45 -6.05 2.61
N THR A 54 -7.68 -6.50 2.88
CA THR A 54 -8.88 -6.00 2.19
C THR A 54 -9.32 -4.63 2.73
N PRO A 55 -10.14 -3.86 1.98
CA PRO A 55 -10.74 -2.64 2.50
C PRO A 55 -11.50 -2.85 3.82
N MET A 56 -12.26 -3.95 3.93
CA MET A 56 -12.98 -4.30 5.15
C MET A 56 -12.03 -4.54 6.34
N HIS A 57 -10.91 -5.23 6.12
CA HIS A 57 -9.87 -5.42 7.14
C HIS A 57 -9.36 -4.08 7.65
N ARG A 58 -9.03 -3.16 6.74
CA ARG A 58 -8.54 -1.82 7.12
C ARG A 58 -9.60 -1.00 7.85
N THR A 59 -10.86 -1.02 7.43
CA THR A 59 -11.96 -0.34 8.14
C THR A 59 -12.14 -0.89 9.55
N LYS A 60 -12.08 -2.22 9.72
CA LYS A 60 -12.12 -2.86 11.04
C LYS A 60 -10.94 -2.44 11.90
N LEU A 61 -9.72 -2.48 11.37
CA LEU A 61 -8.50 -2.05 12.07
C LEU A 61 -8.58 -0.58 12.50
N LYS A 62 -9.06 0.29 11.60
CA LYS A 62 -9.26 1.72 11.90
C LYS A 62 -10.17 1.94 13.09
N ARG A 63 -11.25 1.16 13.19
CA ARG A 63 -12.17 1.22 14.34
C ARG A 63 -11.52 0.72 15.62
N LEU A 64 -10.77 -0.38 15.56
CA LEU A 64 -10.06 -0.94 16.71
C LEU A 64 -9.03 0.06 17.23
N LYS A 65 -8.25 0.67 16.33
CA LYS A 65 -7.23 1.67 16.68
C LYS A 65 -7.83 2.95 17.24
N TRP A 66 -8.92 3.45 16.65
CA TRP A 66 -9.61 4.62 17.18
C TRP A 66 -10.07 4.40 18.63
N LYS A 67 -10.66 3.23 18.93
CA LYS A 67 -11.05 2.86 20.31
C LYS A 67 -9.85 2.74 21.24
N ALA A 68 -8.80 2.04 20.81
CA ALA A 68 -7.60 1.82 21.62
C ALA A 68 -6.82 3.13 21.90
N GLN A 69 -6.95 4.12 21.03
CA GLN A 69 -6.35 5.45 21.18
C GLN A 69 -7.32 6.48 21.77
N GLU A 70 -8.48 6.05 22.28
CA GLU A 70 -9.51 6.93 22.85
C GLU A 70 -9.92 8.09 21.93
N GLY A 71 -9.89 7.87 20.62
CA GLY A 71 -10.18 8.89 19.63
C GLY A 71 -9.14 10.03 19.56
N ARG A 72 -7.90 9.79 19.98
CA ARG A 72 -6.79 10.76 19.87
C ARG A 72 -5.79 10.36 18.80
N CYS A 73 -5.16 11.36 18.19
CA CYS A 73 -4.09 11.16 17.23
C CYS A 73 -2.79 10.71 17.92
N ALA A 74 -2.15 9.67 17.40
CA ALA A 74 -0.92 9.14 17.98
C ALA A 74 0.34 10.03 17.81
N ILE A 75 0.23 11.17 17.10
CA ILE A 75 1.34 12.12 16.91
C ILE A 75 1.13 13.38 17.77
N CYS A 76 -0.03 14.03 17.65
CA CYS A 76 -0.27 15.31 18.31
C CYS A 76 -1.16 15.23 19.55
N ASP A 77 -1.66 14.03 19.89
CA ASP A 77 -2.57 13.73 21.02
C ASP A 77 -3.91 14.49 21.03
N LYS A 78 -4.20 15.26 19.97
CA LYS A 78 -5.47 15.97 19.85
C LYS A 78 -6.63 15.01 19.52
N PRO A 79 -7.85 15.32 19.98
CA PRO A 79 -9.05 14.59 19.60
C PRO A 79 -9.22 14.52 18.08
N MET A 80 -9.81 13.42 17.63
CA MET A 80 -9.89 13.08 16.22
C MET A 80 -11.12 12.21 15.94
N GLU A 81 -11.83 12.54 14.87
CA GLU A 81 -12.87 11.66 14.35
C GLU A 81 -12.28 10.43 13.65
N GLN A 82 -13.02 9.33 13.68
CA GLN A 82 -12.64 8.16 12.91
C GLN A 82 -12.69 8.44 11.40
N LYS A 83 -13.60 9.30 10.94
CA LYS A 83 -13.67 9.74 9.54
C LYS A 83 -12.52 10.72 9.27
N GLY A 84 -11.88 10.62 8.10
CA GLY A 84 -10.76 11.50 7.73
C GLY A 84 -9.40 11.21 8.40
N SER A 85 -9.34 10.33 9.41
CA SER A 85 -8.06 9.88 9.97
C SER A 85 -7.32 8.89 9.06
N GLU A 86 -6.01 8.77 9.21
CA GLU A 86 -5.16 7.90 8.41
C GLU A 86 -4.64 6.73 9.25
N LEU A 87 -4.61 5.54 8.64
CA LEU A 87 -3.86 4.42 9.18
C LEU A 87 -2.40 4.55 8.71
N ASP A 88 -1.52 4.86 9.64
CA ASP A 88 -0.09 4.98 9.39
C ASP A 88 0.65 3.71 9.85
N ARG A 89 1.45 3.13 8.94
CA ARG A 89 2.23 1.92 9.20
C ARG A 89 3.61 2.30 9.72
N PHE A 90 4.08 1.67 10.80
CA PHE A 90 5.46 1.86 11.25
C PHE A 90 6.48 1.30 10.24
N LYS A 91 6.14 0.15 9.63
CA LYS A 91 6.91 -0.49 8.54
C LYS A 91 5.98 -0.93 7.43
N ALA A 92 6.25 -0.52 6.19
CA ALA A 92 5.33 -0.85 5.08
C ALA A 92 5.22 -2.37 4.84
N SER A 93 6.34 -3.09 4.94
CA SER A 93 6.45 -4.54 4.70
C SER A 93 5.64 -5.42 5.67
N GLU A 94 5.32 -4.92 6.87
CA GLU A 94 4.55 -5.67 7.88
C GLU A 94 3.03 -5.49 7.72
N GLY A 95 2.57 -4.79 6.67
CA GLY A 95 1.16 -4.61 6.35
C GLY A 95 0.35 -3.84 7.40
N TYR A 96 -0.98 -3.86 7.27
CA TYR A 96 -1.88 -3.22 8.22
C TYR A 96 -2.28 -4.18 9.34
N THR A 97 -1.55 -4.15 10.44
CA THR A 97 -1.83 -4.95 11.65
C THR A 97 -1.97 -4.06 12.89
N GLU A 98 -2.55 -4.58 13.96
CA GLU A 98 -2.66 -3.83 15.22
C GLU A 98 -1.29 -3.43 15.78
N LYS A 99 -0.26 -4.26 15.65
CA LYS A 99 1.07 -3.94 16.18
C LYS A 99 1.82 -2.94 15.29
N ASN A 100 1.64 -3.02 13.97
CA ASN A 100 2.37 -2.21 13.00
C ASN A 100 1.64 -0.92 12.58
N THR A 101 0.52 -0.57 13.21
CA THR A 101 -0.29 0.58 12.76
C THR A 101 -0.66 1.50 13.91
N ARG A 102 -0.65 2.81 13.63
CA ARG A 102 -1.25 3.86 14.46
C ARG A 102 -2.29 4.65 13.66
N LEU A 103 -3.23 5.28 14.36
CA LEU A 103 -4.22 6.16 13.76
C LEU A 103 -3.83 7.62 14.00
N ILE A 104 -3.82 8.43 12.95
CA ILE A 104 -3.36 9.82 13.02
C ILE A 104 -4.23 10.74 12.16
N HIS A 105 -4.15 12.06 12.37
CA HIS A 105 -4.77 13.02 11.45
C HIS A 105 -4.10 12.98 10.09
N HIS A 106 -4.85 13.32 9.04
CA HIS A 106 -4.30 13.45 7.69
C HIS A 106 -3.13 14.44 7.64
N GLU A 107 -3.27 15.62 8.25
CA GLU A 107 -2.21 16.63 8.31
C GLU A 107 -0.95 16.12 9.04
N CYS A 108 -1.14 15.39 10.14
CA CYS A 108 -0.03 14.79 10.88
C CYS A 108 0.66 13.70 10.05
N HIS A 109 -0.09 12.95 9.23
CA HIS A 109 0.49 11.97 8.31
C HIS A 109 1.34 12.64 7.24
N VAL A 110 0.82 13.67 6.57
CA VAL A 110 1.56 14.41 5.53
C VAL A 110 2.86 15.01 6.10
N ALA A 111 2.78 15.65 7.27
CA ALA A 111 3.96 16.20 7.95
C ALA A 111 5.00 15.12 8.30
N ASP A 112 4.55 13.98 8.84
CA ASP A 112 5.42 12.86 9.22
C ASP A 112 6.06 12.17 7.99
N GLN A 113 5.35 12.08 6.86
CA GLN A 113 5.89 11.56 5.59
C GLN A 113 6.93 12.50 4.98
N ALA A 114 6.68 13.82 5.02
CA ALA A 114 7.63 14.82 4.53
C ALA A 114 8.96 14.76 5.32
N VAL A 115 8.90 14.60 6.65
CA VAL A 115 10.10 14.40 7.49
C VAL A 115 10.86 13.13 7.11
N LYS A 116 10.15 12.07 6.69
CA LYS A 116 10.75 10.81 6.24
C LYS A 116 11.30 10.87 4.80
N GLY A 117 11.18 12.01 4.13
CA GLY A 117 11.62 12.19 2.74
C GLY A 117 10.66 11.58 1.71
N PHE A 118 9.42 11.27 2.11
CA PHE A 118 8.36 10.87 1.20
C PHE A 118 7.52 12.12 0.89
N SER A 119 7.83 12.81 -0.21
CA SER A 119 6.96 13.87 -0.74
C SER A 119 5.80 13.24 -1.50
N ASP A 120 4.57 13.63 -1.17
CA ASP A 120 3.36 13.14 -1.82
C ASP A 120 3.42 13.27 -3.35
N GLY A 121 3.36 12.12 -4.05
CA GLY A 121 3.17 12.03 -5.50
C GLY A 121 4.43 12.22 -6.34
N GLY A 122 5.00 11.12 -6.83
CA GLY A 122 6.03 11.22 -7.86
C GLY A 122 6.64 9.87 -8.20
N ALA A 123 6.44 9.46 -9.45
CA ALA A 123 7.07 8.32 -10.08
C ALA A 123 8.52 8.12 -9.63
N ALA A 124 8.89 6.87 -9.41
CA ALA A 124 10.26 6.42 -9.59
C ALA A 124 10.68 6.73 -11.04
N SER A 125 11.11 7.97 -11.29
CA SER A 125 11.85 8.38 -12.46
C SER A 125 13.26 7.87 -12.27
N GLY A 126 13.43 6.57 -12.51
CA GLY A 126 14.74 5.99 -12.82
C GLY A 126 15.11 6.39 -14.24
N ALA A 127 15.45 7.66 -14.44
CA ALA A 127 16.24 8.10 -15.58
C ALA A 127 17.69 8.16 -15.11
N SER A 128 18.44 7.11 -15.39
CA SER A 128 19.90 7.14 -15.36
C SER A 128 20.39 6.66 -16.71
N GLN A 129 20.86 7.65 -17.47
CA GLN A 129 21.93 7.69 -18.48
C GLN A 129 22.38 6.36 -19.09
#